data_AF-A0A9X6X686-F1
#
_entry.id   AF-A0A9X6X686-F1
#
_cell.length_a   1.000
_cell.length_b   1.000
_cell.length_c   1.000
_cell.angle_alpha   90.00
_cell.angle_beta   90.00
_cell.angle_gamma   90.00
#
_symmetry.space_group_name_H-M   'P 1'
#
loop_
_entity.id
_entity.type
_entity.pdbx_description
1 polymer ?
#
loop_
_entity_poly.entity_id
_entity_poly.type
_entity_poly.pdbx_seq_one_letter_code
_entity_poly.pdbx_strand_id
1 'polypeptide(L)'
;MKKLRMLSGLCVAGMLMVTGVAGCSNETKSNANQQESQKERDMKEADKAAMEYVRAYIEMDAKKLNELQYKKFNFGDDEVVNPGFGEKLKDRYDLDRYDLKEKENEYYYHVRYYHPVDEAQRGMDLRIVKDEKDNKWKNYEWAWGNSNSVSSIAGSIKPTRVHNWGQKE
;
A
#
# COMPACT_ATOMS: atom_id res chain seq x y z
N MET A 1 -61.21 -43.72 32.42
CA MET A 1 -60.87 -42.41 33.04
C MET A 1 -61.27 -41.29 32.07
N LYS A 2 -61.94 -40.25 32.62
CA LYS A 2 -62.16 -38.84 32.20
C LYS A 2 -61.70 -38.39 30.79
N LYS A 3 -62.32 -37.48 30.04
CA LYS A 3 -63.65 -36.84 29.88
C LYS A 3 -63.41 -35.75 28.80
N LEU A 4 -64.37 -35.54 27.88
CA LEU A 4 -64.65 -34.34 27.04
C LEU A 4 -63.59 -33.88 26.01
N ARG A 5 -63.92 -33.74 24.70
CA ARG A 5 -64.76 -32.72 23.99
C ARG A 5 -64.18 -31.31 24.19
N MET A 6 -64.09 -30.37 23.25
CA MET A 6 -64.50 -30.17 21.84
C MET A 6 -64.06 -28.71 21.50
N LEU A 7 -63.95 -28.38 20.20
CA LEU A 7 -64.19 -27.03 19.60
C LEU A 7 -63.21 -25.91 20.02
N SER A 8 -62.85 -24.89 19.25
CA SER A 8 -63.32 -24.23 18.02
C SER A 8 -62.16 -23.27 17.63
N GLY A 9 -61.78 -23.09 16.37
CA GLY A 9 -62.39 -22.12 15.45
C GLY A 9 -61.91 -20.68 15.73
N LEU A 10 -61.13 -20.08 14.82
CA LEU A 10 -61.50 -18.89 14.02
C LEU A 10 -60.30 -18.31 13.26
N CYS A 11 -60.53 -18.04 11.97
CA CYS A 11 -59.69 -17.21 11.11
C CYS A 11 -59.78 -15.74 11.55
N VAL A 12 -58.67 -15.00 11.43
CA VAL A 12 -58.71 -13.55 11.18
C VAL A 12 -57.67 -13.23 10.12
N ALA A 13 -58.15 -12.96 8.90
CA ALA A 13 -57.43 -12.21 7.89
C ALA A 13 -57.49 -10.72 8.26
N GLY A 14 -56.37 -10.01 8.16
CA GLY A 14 -56.27 -8.59 8.48
C GLY A 14 -55.15 -7.89 7.73
N MET A 15 -55.49 -7.45 6.52
CA MET A 15 -55.08 -6.21 5.83
C MET A 15 -53.59 -5.83 5.65
N LEU A 16 -53.27 -5.66 4.36
CA LEU A 16 -52.25 -4.77 3.80
C LEU A 16 -52.23 -3.37 4.44
N MET A 17 -51.02 -2.86 4.72
CA MET A 17 -50.68 -1.43 4.61
C MET A 17 -49.24 -1.32 4.10
N VAL A 18 -49.10 -0.92 2.84
CA VAL A 18 -47.87 -0.30 2.33
C VAL A 18 -47.88 1.15 2.81
N THR A 19 -46.96 1.52 3.69
CA THR A 19 -46.61 2.92 3.95
C THR A 19 -45.10 3.04 3.86
N GLY A 20 -44.63 3.70 2.80
CA GLY A 20 -43.24 4.08 2.68
C GLY A 20 -42.87 5.17 3.68
N VAL A 21 -41.61 5.16 4.11
CA VAL A 21 -40.90 6.38 4.49
C VAL A 21 -39.46 6.24 4.03
N ALA A 22 -39.01 7.28 3.33
CA ALA A 22 -37.64 7.53 2.96
C ALA A 22 -36.75 7.72 4.21
N GLY A 23 -35.44 7.51 4.01
CA GLY A 23 -34.43 8.31 4.70
C GLY A 23 -33.81 7.73 5.97
N CYS A 24 -32.54 7.34 5.81
CA CYS A 24 -31.42 7.57 6.71
C CYS A 24 -31.40 6.98 8.13
N SER A 25 -30.17 6.73 8.57
CA SER A 25 -29.71 6.54 9.96
C SER A 25 -30.10 5.24 10.65
N ASN A 26 -29.33 4.17 10.37
CA ASN A 26 -28.92 3.29 11.47
C ASN A 26 -27.60 3.83 12.04
N GLU A 27 -27.74 4.76 12.98
CA GLU A 27 -26.71 5.01 13.98
C GLU A 27 -26.46 3.72 14.76
N THR A 28 -25.44 2.97 14.34
CA THR A 28 -24.85 1.94 15.19
C THR A 28 -23.61 2.55 15.82
N LYS A 29 -23.80 3.00 17.05
CA LYS A 29 -22.82 3.24 18.12
C LYS A 29 -21.35 3.16 17.69
N SER A 30 -20.73 4.33 17.66
CA SER A 30 -19.30 4.60 17.73
C SER A 30 -18.51 3.54 18.53
N ASN A 31 -17.81 2.67 17.79
CA ASN A 31 -16.51 2.16 18.21
C ASN A 31 -15.48 3.05 17.51
N ALA A 32 -14.97 4.02 18.25
CA ALA A 32 -13.89 4.92 17.83
C ALA A 32 -12.52 4.22 17.77
N ASN A 33 -12.45 3.06 17.12
CA ASN A 33 -11.20 2.52 16.58
C ASN A 33 -11.27 2.71 15.07
N GLN A 34 -10.57 3.74 14.59
CA GLN A 34 -10.46 4.10 13.17
C GLN A 34 -10.16 2.86 12.33
N GLN A 35 -11.14 2.38 11.58
CA GLN A 35 -10.88 1.44 10.49
C GLN A 35 -10.15 2.24 9.41
N GLU A 36 -8.84 2.01 9.26
CA GLU A 36 -8.05 2.60 8.18
C GLU A 36 -8.76 2.39 6.84
N SER A 37 -8.76 3.41 5.98
CA SER A 37 -9.31 3.26 4.63
C SER A 37 -8.47 2.27 3.83
N GLN A 38 -9.07 1.62 2.83
CA GLN A 38 -8.31 0.75 1.91
C GLN A 38 -7.15 1.52 1.25
N LYS A 39 -7.39 2.78 0.87
CA LYS A 39 -6.37 3.68 0.32
C LYS A 39 -5.18 3.86 1.28
N GLU A 40 -5.43 4.04 2.57
CA GLU A 40 -4.36 4.21 3.56
C GLU A 40 -3.51 2.94 3.73
N ARG A 41 -4.14 1.77 3.72
CA ARG A 41 -3.42 0.49 3.73
C ARG A 41 -2.55 0.31 2.49
N ASP A 42 -3.12 0.55 1.32
CA ASP A 42 -2.43 0.48 0.03
C ASP A 42 -1.22 1.43 -0.01
N MET A 43 -1.38 2.64 0.51
CA MET A 43 -0.31 3.62 0.68
C MET A 43 0.83 3.11 1.57
N LYS A 44 0.51 2.51 2.73
CA LYS A 44 1.53 1.95 3.65
C LYS A 44 2.25 0.75 3.05
N GLU A 45 1.54 -0.11 2.33
CA GLU A 45 2.15 -1.26 1.64
C GLU A 45 3.07 -0.81 0.50
N ALA A 46 2.69 0.22 -0.25
CA ALA A 46 3.53 0.81 -1.28
C ALA A 46 4.78 1.49 -0.70
N ASP A 47 4.64 2.22 0.42
CA ASP A 47 5.77 2.83 1.13
C ASP A 47 6.78 1.78 1.59
N LYS A 48 6.26 0.65 2.11
CA LYS A 48 7.08 -0.49 2.50
C LYS A 48 7.81 -1.10 1.30
N ALA A 49 7.10 -1.33 0.19
CA ALA A 49 7.67 -1.89 -1.02
C ALA A 49 8.78 -1.00 -1.61
N ALA A 50 8.61 0.33 -1.56
CA ALA A 50 9.65 1.28 -1.97
C ALA A 50 10.95 1.06 -1.18
N MET A 51 10.85 0.95 0.14
CA MET A 51 12.04 0.77 0.99
C MET A 51 12.60 -0.65 0.95
N GLU A 52 11.78 -1.68 0.78
CA GLU A 52 12.27 -3.04 0.51
C GLU A 52 13.09 -3.09 -0.79
N TYR A 53 12.64 -2.39 -1.83
CA TYR A 53 13.39 -2.29 -3.08
C TYR A 53 14.72 -1.55 -2.90
N VAL A 54 14.74 -0.41 -2.18
CA VAL A 54 15.99 0.32 -1.88
C VAL A 54 16.98 -0.53 -1.10
N ARG A 55 16.52 -1.32 -0.11
CA ARG A 55 17.39 -2.24 0.63
C ARG A 55 17.96 -3.33 -0.29
N ALA A 56 17.12 -3.97 -1.10
CA ALA A 56 17.56 -4.97 -2.07
C ALA A 56 18.54 -4.39 -3.11
N TYR A 57 18.34 -3.13 -3.51
CA TYR A 57 19.25 -2.40 -4.39
C TYR A 57 20.62 -2.18 -3.76
N ILE A 58 20.67 -1.76 -2.48
CA ILE A 58 21.94 -1.59 -1.74
C ILE A 58 22.71 -2.92 -1.68
N GLU A 59 22.00 -4.03 -1.45
CA GLU A 59 22.60 -5.36 -1.39
C GLU A 59 22.96 -5.92 -2.77
N MET A 60 22.41 -5.33 -3.84
CA MET A 60 22.38 -5.91 -5.18
C MET A 60 21.94 -7.39 -5.15
N ASP A 61 20.89 -7.68 -4.37
CA ASP A 61 20.27 -9.00 -4.31
C ASP A 61 19.45 -9.22 -5.59
N ALA A 62 20.07 -9.87 -6.59
CA ALA A 62 19.51 -10.05 -7.93
C ALA A 62 18.14 -10.73 -7.90
N LYS A 63 17.99 -11.77 -7.07
CA LYS A 63 16.75 -12.51 -6.91
C LYS A 63 15.68 -11.62 -6.29
N LYS A 64 16.00 -10.92 -5.20
CA LYS A 64 15.04 -10.07 -4.50
C LYS A 64 14.62 -8.87 -5.31
N LEU A 65 15.55 -8.24 -6.03
CA LEU A 65 15.25 -7.18 -6.99
C LEU A 65 14.25 -7.67 -8.03
N ASN A 66 14.46 -8.85 -8.60
CA ASN A 66 13.51 -9.44 -9.52
C ASN A 66 12.14 -9.70 -8.88
N GLU A 67 12.06 -10.21 -7.64
CA GLU A 67 10.78 -10.36 -6.91
C GLU A 67 10.04 -9.03 -6.73
N LEU A 68 10.78 -7.96 -6.43
CA LEU A 68 10.27 -6.63 -6.10
C LEU A 68 10.03 -5.73 -7.31
N GLN A 69 10.33 -6.18 -8.53
CA GLN A 69 10.08 -5.42 -9.75
C GLN A 69 8.97 -6.02 -10.62
N TYR A 70 8.18 -5.14 -11.23
CA TYR A 70 7.09 -5.49 -12.12
C TYR A 70 7.63 -6.05 -13.45
N LYS A 71 8.50 -5.28 -14.15
CA LYS A 71 9.24 -5.79 -15.30
C LYS A 71 10.53 -6.44 -14.85
N LYS A 72 10.70 -7.74 -15.12
CA LYS A 72 11.92 -8.50 -14.82
C LYS A 72 13.12 -7.98 -15.61
N PHE A 73 14.30 -8.15 -15.03
CA PHE A 73 15.58 -7.73 -15.58
C PHE A 73 16.59 -8.85 -15.37
N ASN A 74 17.49 -9.04 -16.33
CA ASN A 74 18.54 -10.03 -16.20
C ASN A 74 19.74 -9.40 -15.46
N PHE A 75 19.86 -9.70 -14.17
CA PHE A 75 20.98 -9.26 -13.34
C PHE A 75 22.21 -10.18 -13.46
N GLY A 76 22.11 -11.28 -14.21
CA GLY A 76 23.09 -12.37 -14.19
C GLY A 76 22.70 -13.42 -13.16
N ASP A 77 23.69 -13.92 -12.42
CA ASP A 77 23.50 -14.96 -11.42
C ASP A 77 22.67 -14.44 -10.22
N ASP A 78 21.92 -15.35 -9.58
CA ASP A 78 21.09 -15.07 -8.40
C ASP A 78 21.96 -14.90 -7.13
N GLU A 79 22.88 -13.93 -7.17
CA GLU A 79 23.83 -13.62 -6.10
C GLU A 79 23.43 -12.35 -5.33
N VAL A 80 23.99 -12.21 -4.13
CA VAL A 80 23.92 -11.01 -3.30
C VAL A 80 25.32 -10.41 -3.21
N VAL A 81 25.54 -9.24 -3.80
CA VAL A 81 26.88 -8.63 -3.89
C VAL A 81 27.32 -8.00 -2.57
N ASN A 82 26.40 -7.31 -1.88
CA ASN A 82 26.69 -6.58 -0.63
C ASN A 82 25.82 -7.11 0.52
N PRO A 83 25.97 -8.38 0.95
CA PRO A 83 25.07 -8.99 1.93
C PRO A 83 25.06 -8.23 3.26
N GLY A 84 23.86 -7.96 3.78
CA GLY A 84 23.64 -7.27 5.05
C GLY A 84 23.84 -5.75 5.02
N PHE A 85 24.16 -5.16 3.87
CA PHE A 85 24.27 -3.70 3.74
C PHE A 85 22.91 -3.02 3.69
N GLY A 86 21.84 -3.70 3.25
CA GLY A 86 20.48 -3.16 3.28
C GLY A 86 20.03 -2.86 4.72
N GLU A 87 20.35 -3.75 5.66
CA GLU A 87 20.07 -3.55 7.09
C GLU A 87 20.87 -2.41 7.71
N LYS A 88 22.08 -2.13 7.19
CA LYS A 88 22.89 -1.00 7.66
C LYS A 88 22.22 0.34 7.38
N LEU A 89 21.27 0.43 6.44
CA LEU A 89 20.52 1.65 6.16
C LEU A 89 19.81 2.18 7.43
N LYS A 90 19.19 1.28 8.21
CA LYS A 90 18.34 1.64 9.36
C LYS A 90 17.35 2.74 8.96
N ASP A 91 17.27 3.82 9.74
CA ASP A 91 16.38 4.96 9.50
C ASP A 91 17.10 6.14 8.81
N ARG A 92 18.23 5.88 8.13
CA ARG A 92 19.02 6.92 7.45
C ARG A 92 18.51 7.21 6.04
N TYR A 93 17.22 7.54 5.95
CA TYR A 93 16.57 7.90 4.69
C TYR A 93 15.41 8.88 4.89
N ASP A 94 15.17 9.72 3.88
CA ASP A 94 13.90 10.41 3.68
C ASP A 94 13.11 9.68 2.59
N LEU A 95 11.81 9.54 2.80
CA LEU A 95 10.89 9.01 1.80
C LEU A 95 9.81 10.07 1.49
N ASP A 96 9.85 10.60 0.26
CA ASP A 96 8.90 11.58 -0.26
C ASP A 96 7.99 10.88 -1.28
N ARG A 97 6.69 10.76 -0.99
CA ARG A 97 5.68 10.17 -1.89
C ARG A 97 4.91 11.26 -2.64
N TYR A 98 4.72 11.09 -3.93
CA TYR A 98 3.90 11.94 -4.77
C TYR A 98 2.58 11.22 -5.09
N ASP A 99 1.47 11.71 -4.54
CA ASP A 99 0.11 11.26 -4.86
C ASP A 99 -0.31 11.99 -6.15
N LEU A 100 0.06 11.40 -7.29
CA LEU A 100 -0.37 11.91 -8.59
C LEU A 100 -1.83 11.50 -8.79
N LYS A 101 -2.64 12.38 -9.38
CA LYS A 101 -4.08 12.12 -9.61
C LYS A 101 -4.37 10.93 -10.52
N GLU A 102 -3.33 10.27 -11.05
CA GLU A 102 -3.44 9.20 -12.03
C GLU A 102 -3.38 7.84 -11.34
N LYS A 103 -4.50 7.11 -11.39
CA LYS A 103 -4.69 5.67 -11.11
C LYS A 103 -4.44 5.22 -9.66
N GLU A 104 -5.43 4.52 -9.10
CA GLU A 104 -5.41 4.01 -7.71
C GLU A 104 -4.34 2.94 -7.43
N ASN A 105 -3.62 2.48 -8.44
CA ASN A 105 -2.69 1.35 -8.38
C ASN A 105 -1.23 1.73 -8.59
N GLU A 106 -0.86 3.01 -8.49
CA GLU A 106 0.54 3.43 -8.56
C GLU A 106 0.88 4.65 -7.69
N TYR A 107 2.11 4.69 -7.21
CA TYR A 107 2.67 5.79 -6.43
C TYR A 107 4.10 6.07 -6.90
N TYR A 108 4.49 7.34 -6.81
CA TYR A 108 5.82 7.80 -7.21
C TYR A 108 6.59 8.26 -5.99
N TYR A 109 7.87 7.96 -5.93
CA TYR A 109 8.70 8.27 -4.76
C TYR A 109 10.03 8.87 -5.15
N HIS A 110 10.46 9.83 -4.34
CA HIS A 110 11.85 10.24 -4.26
C HIS A 110 12.41 9.78 -2.91
N VAL A 111 13.44 8.94 -2.95
CA VAL A 111 14.14 8.46 -1.75
C VAL A 111 15.48 9.16 -1.67
N ARG A 112 15.79 9.80 -0.55
CA ARG A 112 17.15 10.25 -0.22
C ARG A 112 17.68 9.37 0.89
N TYR A 113 18.82 8.72 0.71
CA TYR A 113 19.28 7.73 1.69
C TYR A 113 20.80 7.72 1.81
N TYR A 114 21.31 7.33 2.98
CA TYR A 114 22.72 7.02 3.14
C TYR A 114 23.01 5.64 2.55
N HIS A 115 23.82 5.59 1.49
CA HIS A 115 24.24 4.35 0.85
C HIS A 115 25.44 3.77 1.61
N PRO A 116 25.31 2.64 2.33
CA PRO A 116 26.35 2.16 3.23
C PRO A 116 27.56 1.54 2.52
N VAL A 117 27.46 1.19 1.23
CA VAL A 117 28.61 0.76 0.41
C VAL A 117 29.44 1.98 -0.03
N ASP A 118 28.79 2.96 -0.67
CA ASP A 118 29.42 4.21 -1.11
C ASP A 118 29.80 5.18 0.02
N GLU A 119 29.31 4.95 1.23
CA GLU A 119 29.43 5.82 2.40
C GLU A 119 28.95 7.26 2.16
N ALA A 120 27.98 7.45 1.25
CA ALA A 120 27.51 8.75 0.80
C ALA A 120 25.99 8.81 0.71
N GLN A 121 25.44 10.04 0.71
CA GLN A 121 24.03 10.23 0.41
C GLN A 121 23.75 10.01 -1.08
N ARG A 122 22.69 9.26 -1.38
CA ARG A 122 22.19 8.98 -2.72
C ARG A 122 20.71 9.36 -2.84
N GLY A 123 20.26 9.49 -4.07
CA GLY A 123 18.87 9.73 -4.43
C GLY A 123 18.38 8.62 -5.36
N MET A 124 17.13 8.21 -5.21
CA MET A 124 16.48 7.24 -6.10
C MET A 124 15.04 7.64 -6.36
N ASP A 125 14.70 7.71 -7.64
CA ASP A 125 13.34 7.91 -8.10
C ASP A 125 12.70 6.55 -8.42
N LEU A 126 11.53 6.28 -7.83
CA LEU A 126 10.80 5.02 -7.95
C LEU A 126 9.39 5.24 -8.45
N ARG A 127 8.90 4.26 -9.21
CA ARG A 127 7.48 4.12 -9.57
C ARG A 127 7.01 2.79 -9.02
N ILE A 128 6.24 2.82 -7.95
CA ILE A 128 5.71 1.63 -7.29
C ILE A 128 4.30 1.38 -7.82
N VAL A 129 4.08 0.19 -8.38
CA VAL A 129 2.81 -0.21 -8.99
C VAL A 129 2.27 -1.46 -8.30
N LYS A 130 0.95 -1.58 -8.19
CA LYS A 130 0.30 -2.81 -7.73
C LYS A 130 0.22 -3.80 -8.89
N ASP A 131 0.91 -4.93 -8.76
CA ASP A 131 0.86 -6.00 -9.75
C ASP A 131 -0.43 -6.81 -9.54
N GLU A 132 -1.38 -6.68 -10.46
CA GLU A 132 -2.68 -7.35 -10.39
C GLU A 132 -2.56 -8.89 -10.42
N LYS A 133 -1.42 -9.45 -10.86
CA LYS A 133 -1.21 -10.90 -10.92
C LYS A 133 -1.03 -11.53 -9.54
N ASP A 134 -0.34 -10.85 -8.63
CA ASP A 134 -0.05 -11.35 -7.28
C ASP A 134 -0.46 -10.38 -6.17
N ASN A 135 -1.11 -9.27 -6.54
CA ASN A 135 -1.61 -8.22 -5.68
C ASN A 135 -0.52 -7.53 -4.83
N LYS A 136 0.76 -7.60 -5.25
CA LYS A 136 1.88 -6.99 -4.54
C LYS A 136 2.32 -5.68 -5.15
N TRP A 137 2.76 -4.76 -4.30
CA TRP A 137 3.40 -3.51 -4.71
C TRP A 137 4.85 -3.75 -5.12
N LYS A 138 5.25 -3.24 -6.29
CA LYS A 138 6.56 -3.49 -6.91
C LYS A 138 7.08 -2.25 -7.59
N ASN A 139 8.39 -2.05 -7.60
CA ASN A 139 8.99 -1.03 -8.46
C ASN A 139 8.78 -1.41 -9.94
N TYR A 140 8.50 -0.43 -10.80
CA TYR A 140 8.04 -0.70 -12.16
C TYR A 140 9.09 -1.46 -12.99
N GLU A 141 10.35 -1.04 -12.90
CA GLU A 141 11.47 -1.68 -13.60
C GLU A 141 12.80 -1.32 -12.94
N TRP A 142 13.83 -2.12 -13.24
CA TRP A 142 15.19 -1.85 -12.78
C TRP A 142 15.62 -0.43 -13.16
N ALA A 143 16.12 0.29 -12.16
CA ALA A 143 16.67 1.64 -12.31
C ALA A 143 15.80 2.61 -13.12
N TRP A 144 14.46 2.51 -12.98
CA TRP A 144 13.50 3.39 -13.65
C TRP A 144 13.86 4.89 -13.53
N GLY A 145 14.31 5.31 -12.35
CA GLY A 145 14.77 6.69 -12.07
C GLY A 145 16.06 7.12 -12.79
N ASN A 146 16.77 6.23 -13.48
CA ASN A 146 17.91 6.62 -14.32
C ASN A 146 17.45 7.27 -15.64
N SER A 147 16.25 6.92 -16.09
CA SER A 147 15.66 7.40 -17.35
C SER A 147 14.46 8.32 -17.12
N ASN A 148 14.02 8.47 -15.87
CA ASN A 148 12.84 9.23 -15.49
C ASN A 148 13.14 10.08 -14.26
N SER A 149 12.41 11.16 -14.10
CA SER A 149 12.46 11.96 -12.88
C SER A 149 11.05 12.16 -12.33
N VAL A 150 10.85 11.81 -11.06
CA VAL A 150 9.56 12.00 -10.38
C VAL A 150 9.21 13.48 -10.31
N SER A 151 10.18 14.36 -10.08
CA SER A 151 9.92 15.81 -10.04
C SER A 151 9.44 16.35 -11.40
N SER A 152 9.95 15.81 -12.50
CA SER A 152 9.51 16.17 -13.86
C SER A 152 8.10 15.68 -14.15
N ILE A 153 7.75 14.47 -13.69
CA ILE A 153 6.41 13.89 -13.86
C ILE A 153 5.38 14.59 -12.95
N ALA A 154 5.75 14.87 -11.70
CA ALA A 154 4.88 15.49 -10.71
C ALA A 154 4.58 16.96 -11.01
N GLY A 155 5.45 17.64 -11.77
CA GLY A 155 5.31 19.06 -12.07
C GLY A 155 5.28 19.89 -10.79
N SER A 156 4.15 20.57 -10.53
CA SER A 156 3.97 21.42 -9.34
C SER A 156 3.42 20.67 -8.12
N ILE A 157 3.16 19.37 -8.21
CA ILE A 157 2.62 18.58 -7.10
C ILE A 157 3.71 18.44 -6.02
N LYS A 158 3.36 18.82 -4.79
CA LYS A 158 4.26 18.67 -3.65
C LYS A 158 4.20 17.23 -3.12
N PRO A 159 5.34 16.64 -2.71
CA PRO A 159 5.33 15.34 -2.08
C PRO A 159 4.74 15.41 -0.67
N THR A 160 4.23 14.28 -0.22
CA THR A 160 4.01 13.96 1.19
C THR A 160 5.25 13.27 1.73
N ARG A 161 5.88 13.85 2.74
CA ARG A 161 6.97 13.22 3.48
C ARG A 161 6.40 12.11 4.36
N VAL A 162 6.77 10.86 4.10
CA VAL A 162 6.26 9.70 4.87
C VAL A 162 7.28 9.16 5.87
N HIS A 163 8.57 9.45 5.68
CA HIS A 163 9.63 9.15 6.64
C HIS A 163 10.73 10.22 6.59
N ASN A 164 11.34 10.54 7.74
CA ASN A 164 12.40 11.54 7.87
C ASN A 164 13.66 10.94 8.48
N TRP A 165 14.81 11.19 7.85
CA TRP A 165 16.09 10.84 8.45
C TRP A 165 16.34 11.68 9.70
N GLY A 166 16.58 11.01 10.82
CA GLY A 166 17.11 11.63 12.04
C GLY A 166 16.03 12.07 13.02
N GLN A 167 14.77 11.84 12.68
CA GLN A 167 13.69 11.82 13.66
C GLN A 167 13.64 10.40 14.24
N LYS A 168 13.62 10.28 15.57
CA LYS A 168 13.21 9.01 16.20
C LYS A 168 11.69 8.90 16.02
N GLU A 169 11.23 7.75 15.54
CA GLU A 169 9.80 7.37 15.63
C GLU A 169 9.31 7.41 17.09
#